data_AF-A0A8T7LQR0-F1
#
_entry.id   AF-A0A8T7LQR0-F1
#
_cell.length_a   1.000
_cell.length_b   1.000
_cell.length_c   1.000
_cell.angle_alpha   90.00
_cell.angle_beta   90.00
_cell.angle_gamma   90.00
#
_symmetry.space_group_name_H-M   'P 1'
#
loop_
_entity.id
_entity.type
_entity.pdbx_description
1 polymer ?
#
loop_
_entity_poly.entity_id
_entity_poly.type
_entity_poly.pdbx_seq_one_letter_code
_entity_poly.pdbx_strand_id
1 'polypeptide(L)'
;MALPLNLRADRELWKYIYITYPFANSLHLSVLPDYNHVWAEQIYHEDPTVRAELLTPRHQRIIKAIEKQAKLMGIRLDKSTRRAS
;
A
#
# COMPACT_ATOMS: atom_id res chain seq x y z
N MET A 1 -7.84 -4.97 22.18
CA MET A 1 -6.44 -5.41 22.07
C MET A 1 -5.83 -4.75 20.84
N ALA A 2 -5.02 -3.72 21.02
CA ALA A 2 -4.28 -3.10 19.91
C ALA A 2 -3.15 -4.06 19.53
N LEU A 3 -3.22 -4.65 18.33
CA LEU A 3 -2.10 -5.38 17.75
C LEU A 3 -0.90 -4.43 17.74
N PRO A 4 0.29 -4.85 18.22
CA PRO A 4 1.48 -4.00 18.12
C PRO A 4 1.70 -3.75 16.62
N LEU A 5 1.37 -2.54 16.16
CA LEU A 5 1.68 -2.11 14.80
C LEU A 5 3.19 -2.28 14.67
N ASN A 6 3.59 -3.14 13.75
CA ASN A 6 4.99 -3.31 13.44
C ASN A 6 5.31 -2.10 12.55
N LEU A 7 5.44 -0.93 13.20
CA LEU A 7 5.44 0.41 12.60
C LEU A 7 6.34 0.47 11.36
N ARG A 8 7.45 -0.25 11.38
CA ARG A 8 8.39 -0.34 10.25
C ARG A 8 7.81 -1.05 9.04
N ALA A 9 7.16 -2.20 9.23
CA ALA A 9 6.62 -3.01 8.15
C ALA A 9 5.30 -2.41 7.60
N ASP A 10 4.51 -1.75 8.45
CA ASP A 10 3.31 -1.01 8.03
C ASP A 10 3.67 0.25 7.22
N ARG A 11 4.77 0.94 7.57
CA ARG A 11 5.33 2.04 6.75
C ARG A 11 5.71 1.59 5.34
N GLU A 12 6.33 0.41 5.20
CA GLU A 12 6.64 -0.15 3.88
C GLU A 12 5.38 -0.47 3.07
N LEU A 13 4.32 -0.96 3.72
CA LEU A 13 3.04 -1.17 3.07
C LEU A 13 2.44 0.14 2.56
N TRP A 14 2.51 1.23 3.33
CA TRP A 14 1.99 2.53 2.90
C TRP A 14 2.77 3.10 1.72
N LYS A 15 4.10 3.03 1.75
CA LYS A 15 4.94 3.40 0.59
C LYS A 15 4.59 2.58 -0.65
N TYR A 16 4.45 1.26 -0.48
CA TYR A 16 4.09 0.37 -1.57
C TYR A 16 2.75 0.76 -2.21
N ILE A 17 1.75 1.08 -1.38
CA ILE A 17 0.43 1.47 -1.85
C ILE A 17 0.46 2.83 -2.54
N TYR A 18 1.17 3.81 -1.97
CA TYR A 18 1.34 5.13 -2.58
C TYR A 18 1.90 5.05 -4.00
N ILE A 19 2.94 4.23 -4.21
CA ILE A 19 3.59 4.10 -5.53
C ILE A 19 2.76 3.26 -6.49
N THR A 20 2.20 2.14 -6.02
CA THR A 20 1.58 1.13 -6.89
C THR A 20 0.11 1.43 -7.17
N TYR A 21 -0.56 2.13 -6.25
CA TYR A 21 -1.99 2.35 -6.25
C TYR A 21 -2.32 3.83 -6.03
N PRO A 22 -1.99 4.73 -6.97
CA PRO A 22 -2.22 6.17 -6.81
C PRO A 22 -3.70 6.52 -6.56
N PHE A 23 -4.66 5.72 -7.07
CA PHE A 23 -6.09 5.89 -6.76
C PHE A 23 -6.45 5.71 -5.28
N ALA A 24 -5.60 5.08 -4.48
CA ALA A 24 -5.80 4.94 -3.04
C ALA A 24 -5.83 6.31 -2.34
N ASN A 25 -5.32 7.37 -2.98
CA ASN A 25 -5.44 8.74 -2.50
C ASN A 25 -6.89 9.26 -2.47
N SER A 26 -7.73 8.77 -3.37
CA SER A 26 -9.09 9.25 -3.62
C SER A 26 -10.15 8.34 -3.00
N LEU A 27 -9.72 7.23 -2.38
CA LEU A 27 -10.60 6.17 -1.92
C LEU A 27 -10.26 5.81 -0.49
N HIS A 28 -11.26 5.88 0.38
CA HIS A 28 -11.17 5.27 1.68
C HIS A 28 -11.13 3.74 1.50
N LEU A 29 -9.93 3.18 1.60
CA LEU A 29 -9.72 1.74 1.53
C LEU A 29 -10.34 1.11 2.78
N SER A 30 -11.48 0.43 2.65
CA SER A 30 -12.12 -0.29 3.77
C SER A 30 -11.19 -1.35 4.37
N VAL A 31 -10.20 -1.79 3.59
CA VAL A 31 -9.15 -2.75 3.97
C VAL A 31 -7.98 -2.11 4.73
N LEU A 32 -7.89 -0.78 4.74
CA LEU A 32 -6.88 0.04 5.39
C LEU A 32 -7.51 1.35 5.91
N PRO A 33 -8.34 1.28 6.97
CA PRO A 33 -9.00 2.46 7.52
C PRO A 33 -8.01 3.51 8.04
N ASP A 34 -6.79 3.10 8.40
CA ASP A 34 -5.74 3.98 8.90
C ASP A 34 -4.80 4.50 7.80
N TYR A 35 -5.04 4.16 6.52
CA TYR A 35 -4.17 4.64 5.44
C TYR A 35 -4.40 6.13 5.18
N ASN A 36 -3.34 6.91 5.38
CA ASN A 36 -3.31 8.34 5.08
C ASN A 36 -2.33 8.59 3.94
N HIS A 37 -2.85 9.07 2.80
CA HIS A 37 -2.03 9.34 1.62
C HIS A 37 -0.93 10.37 1.87
N VAL A 38 -1.24 11.46 2.58
CA VAL A 38 -0.28 12.53 2.88
C VAL A 38 0.88 12.00 3.71
N TRP A 39 0.60 11.15 4.70
CA TRP A 39 1.65 10.48 5.47
C TRP A 39 2.43 9.49 4.63
N ALA A 40 1.77 8.68 3.78
CA ALA A 40 2.45 7.73 2.91
C ALA A 40 3.41 8.45 1.92
N GLU A 41 2.99 9.57 1.37
CA GLU A 41 3.78 10.47 0.52
C GLU A 41 4.98 11.04 1.29
N GLN A 42 4.76 11.59 2.48
CA GLN A 42 5.85 12.09 3.34
C GLN A 42 6.88 11.00 3.66
N ILE A 43 6.43 9.81 4.04
CA ILE A 43 7.31 8.66 4.34
C ILE A 43 8.10 8.26 3.09
N TYR A 44 7.48 8.28 1.91
CA TYR A 44 8.17 8.01 0.65
C TYR A 44 9.21 9.08 0.29
N HIS A 45 8.92 10.36 0.55
CA HIS A 45 9.89 11.44 0.33
C HIS A 45 11.08 11.38 1.31
N GLU A 46 10.85 10.94 2.55
CA GLU A 46 11.92 10.70 3.54
C GLU A 46 12.79 9.49 3.17
N ASP A 47 12.18 8.39 2.72
CA ASP A 47 12.85 7.17 2.28
C ASP A 47 12.13 6.57 1.06
N PRO A 48 12.58 6.88 -0.17
CA PRO A 48 11.91 6.44 -1.39
C PRO A 48 12.12 4.95 -1.69
N THR A 49 12.98 4.28 -0.93
CA THR A 49 13.25 2.85 -1.15
C THR A 49 12.10 2.04 -0.56
N VAL A 50 11.41 1.26 -1.39
CA VAL A 50 10.46 0.27 -0.88
C VAL A 50 11.16 -1.07 -0.68
N ARG A 51 11.11 -1.57 0.54
CA ARG A 51 11.67 -2.85 0.92
C ARG A 51 10.57 -3.91 0.92
N ALA A 52 10.29 -4.45 -0.26
CA ALA A 52 9.25 -5.45 -0.44
C ALA A 52 9.48 -6.70 0.44
N GLU A 53 10.73 -6.99 0.81
CA GLU A 53 11.09 -8.07 1.74
C GLU A 53 10.55 -7.89 3.16
N LEU A 54 10.25 -6.65 3.58
CA LEU A 54 9.64 -6.36 4.88
C LEU A 54 8.10 -6.54 4.85
N LEU A 55 7.51 -6.78 3.68
CA LEU A 55 6.08 -7.02 3.54
C LEU A 55 5.72 -8.43 4.03
N THR A 56 5.03 -8.47 5.17
CA THR A 56 4.59 -9.73 5.78
C THR A 56 3.45 -10.39 4.98
N PRO A 57 3.16 -11.68 5.22
CA PRO A 57 1.98 -12.34 4.64
C PRO A 57 0.65 -11.62 4.91
N ARG A 58 0.55 -10.87 6.02
CA ARG A 58 -0.61 -10.00 6.31
C ARG A 58 -0.72 -8.87 5.28
N HIS A 59 0.39 -8.21 4.95
CA HIS A 59 0.44 -7.13 3.96
C HIS A 59 0.05 -7.64 2.57
N GLN A 60 0.51 -8.84 2.20
CA GLN A 60 0.11 -9.47 0.95
C GLN A 60 -1.41 -9.70 0.84
N ARG A 61 -2.08 -10.03 1.95
CA ARG A 61 -3.55 -10.15 1.97
C ARG A 61 -4.24 -8.79 1.77
N ILE A 62 -3.71 -7.75 2.41
CA ILE A 62 -4.22 -6.38 2.26
C ILE A 62 -4.06 -5.92 0.80
N ILE A 63 -2.87 -6.10 0.21
CA ILE A 63 -2.60 -5.78 -1.20
C ILE A 63 -3.59 -6.48 -2.12
N LYS A 64 -3.81 -7.79 -1.97
CA LYS A 64 -4.82 -8.52 -2.75
C LYS A 64 -6.24 -7.97 -2.58
N ALA A 65 -6.58 -7.51 -1.39
CA ALA A 65 -7.89 -6.93 -1.11
C ALA A 65 -8.06 -5.56 -1.80
N ILE A 66 -7.01 -4.72 -1.80
CA ILE A 66 -6.96 -3.48 -2.60
C ILE A 66 -7.11 -3.80 -4.08
N GLU A 67 -6.38 -4.79 -4.59
CA GLU A 67 -6.47 -5.18 -6.01
C GLU A 67 -7.90 -5.60 -6.40
N LYS A 68 -8.56 -6.37 -5.53
CA LYS A 68 -9.95 -6.78 -5.71
C LYS A 68 -10.90 -5.57 -5.69
N GLN A 69 -10.71 -4.65 -4.76
CA GLN A 69 -11.54 -3.45 -4.64
C GLN A 69 -11.38 -2.54 -5.86
N ALA A 70 -10.15 -2.32 -6.33
CA ALA A 70 -9.87 -1.55 -7.54
C ALA A 70 -10.57 -2.17 -8.77
N LYS A 71 -10.53 -3.51 -8.90
CA LYS A 71 -11.25 -4.22 -9.96
C LYS A 71 -12.77 -4.00 -9.91
N LEU A 72 -13.36 -4.01 -8.70
CA LEU A 72 -14.79 -3.75 -8.52
C LEU A 72 -15.17 -2.31 -8.88
N MET A 73 -14.26 -1.36 -8.67
CA MET A 73 -14.42 0.05 -9.03
C MET A 73 -14.13 0.33 -10.52
N GLY A 74 -13.78 -0.69 -11.32
CA GLY A 74 -13.41 -0.54 -12.72
C GLY A 74 -12.03 0.09 -12.95
N ILE A 75 -11.21 0.23 -11.90
CA ILE A 75 -9.86 0.77 -11.98
C ILE A 75 -8.94 -0.29 -12.60
N ARG A 76 -8.33 0.03 -13.74
CA ARG A 76 -7.33 -0.83 -14.37
C ARG A 76 -5.99 -0.63 -13.66
N LEU A 77 -5.60 -1.64 -12.89
CA LEU A 77 -4.26 -1.72 -12.33
C LEU A 77 -3.30 -2.13 -13.44
N ASP A 78 -2.49 -1.20 -13.93
CA ASP A 78 -1.40 -1.59 -14.80
C ASP A 78 -0.35 -2.32 -13.97
N LYS A 79 -0.21 -3.63 -14.19
CA LYS A 79 0.80 -4.46 -13.53
C LYS A 79 2.20 -4.25 -14.10
N SER A 80 2.37 -3.36 -15.08
CA SER A 80 3.64 -3.13 -15.78
C SER A 80 4.78 -2.65 -14.87
N THR A 81 4.49 -2.06 -13.69
CA THR A 81 5.53 -1.63 -12.73
C THR A 81 6.19 -2.78 -11.96
N ARG A 82 5.79 -4.04 -12.15
CA ARG A 82 6.48 -5.22 -11.58
C ARG A 82 7.69 -5.71 -12.40
N ARG A 83 8.25 -4.87 -13.28
CA ARG A 83 9.55 -5.12 -13.92
C ARG A 83 10.46 -3.90 -13.76
N ALA A 84 11.06 -3.78 -12.59
CA ALA A 84 12.37 -3.17 -12.49
C ALA A 84 13.22 -4.10 -11.62
N SER A 85 13.98 -4.94 -12.33
CA SER A 85 15.26 -5.56 -11.93
C SER A 85 15.28 -6.51 -10.74
#